data_AF-A0A9X9QAJ2-F1
#
_entry.id   AF-A0A9X9QAJ2-F1
#
_cell.length_a   1.000
_cell.length_b   1.000
_cell.length_c   1.000
_cell.angle_alpha   90.00
_cell.angle_beta   90.00
_cell.angle_gamma   90.00
#
_symmetry.space_group_name_H-M   'P 1'
#
loop_
_entity.id
_entity.type
_entity.pdbx_description
1 polymer ?
#
loop_
_entity_poly.entity_id
_entity_poly.type
_entity_poly.pdbx_seq_one_letter_code
_entity_poly.pdbx_strand_id
1 'polypeptide(L)'
;MHQDLMQSAQEGQEKIERAKARLARYMEEKDDEILQHNNELARLQMRFDRARSDVIIWESRWAHIQNTAAKKTLLLGTIKMATLNLFQIVSKQLKETTTVSLEDTHKQLDMIQQFLQDLSDIWAEVRKKEQQQVRV
;
A
#
# COMPACT_ATOMS: atom_id res chain seq x y z
N MET A 1 -61.54 59.04 29.13
CA MET A 1 -61.45 58.80 27.67
C MET A 1 -60.08 59.14 27.09
N HIS A 2 -59.58 60.39 27.15
CA HIS A 2 -58.24 60.72 26.62
C HIS A 2 -57.08 60.09 27.43
N GLN A 3 -57.18 60.09 28.78
CA GLN A 3 -56.22 59.42 29.66
C GLN A 3 -56.19 57.90 29.45
N ASP A 4 -57.35 57.26 29.30
CA ASP A 4 -57.43 55.80 29.09
C ASP A 4 -56.80 55.38 27.74
N LEU A 5 -56.98 56.20 26.70
CA LEU A 5 -56.36 55.99 25.38
C LEU A 5 -54.84 56.16 25.45
N MET A 6 -54.36 57.19 26.16
CA MET A 6 -52.92 57.41 26.37
C MET A 6 -52.29 56.25 27.16
N GLN A 7 -52.95 55.77 28.21
CA GLN A 7 -52.49 54.64 28.99
C GLN A 7 -52.46 53.34 28.15
N SER A 8 -53.52 53.06 27.39
CA SER A 8 -53.56 51.89 26.50
C SER A 8 -52.49 51.94 25.41
N ALA A 9 -52.20 53.13 24.87
CA ALA A 9 -51.14 53.31 23.87
C ALA A 9 -49.75 53.08 24.48
N GLN A 10 -49.51 53.57 25.70
CA GLN A 10 -48.26 53.36 26.43
C GLN A 10 -48.05 51.88 26.77
N GLU A 11 -49.07 51.18 27.25
CA GLU A 11 -49.02 49.73 27.51
C GLU A 11 -48.77 48.93 26.23
N GLY A 12 -49.36 49.34 25.11
CA GLY A 12 -49.10 48.76 23.79
C GLY A 12 -47.65 48.94 23.36
N GLN A 13 -47.11 50.15 23.54
CA GLN A 13 -45.72 50.46 23.23
C GLN A 13 -44.74 49.65 24.10
N GLU A 14 -44.99 49.53 25.41
CA GLU A 14 -44.18 48.71 26.30
C GLU A 14 -44.19 47.23 25.90
N LYS A 15 -45.34 46.70 25.47
CA LYS A 15 -45.43 45.31 24.98
C LYS A 15 -44.60 45.12 23.71
N ILE A 16 -44.62 46.08 22.79
CA ILE A 16 -43.81 46.06 21.56
C ILE A 16 -42.32 46.10 21.90
N GLU A 17 -41.89 47.01 22.77
CA GLU A 17 -40.48 47.13 23.14
C GLU A 17 -39.97 45.88 23.87
N ARG A 18 -40.78 45.29 24.77
CA ARG A 18 -40.45 44.00 25.39
C ARG A 18 -40.36 42.87 24.36
N ALA A 19 -41.22 42.85 23.35
CA ALA A 19 -41.18 41.84 22.29
C ALA A 19 -39.93 41.99 21.41
N LYS A 20 -39.58 43.22 21.02
CA LYS A 20 -38.34 43.52 20.29
C LYS A 20 -37.10 43.10 21.07
N ALA A 21 -37.04 43.43 22.36
CA ALA A 21 -35.91 43.04 23.21
C ALA A 21 -35.76 41.52 23.33
N ARG A 22 -36.87 40.78 23.45
CA ARG A 22 -36.84 39.30 23.44
C ARG A 22 -36.37 38.74 22.10
N LEU A 23 -36.85 39.30 20.99
CA LEU A 23 -36.42 38.88 19.67
C LEU A 23 -34.93 39.13 19.44
N ALA A 24 -34.42 40.31 19.84
CA ALA A 24 -33.02 40.66 19.73
C ALA A 24 -32.13 39.66 20.49
N ARG A 25 -32.47 39.34 21.75
CA ARG A 25 -31.74 38.34 22.53
C ARG A 25 -31.79 36.96 21.90
N TYR A 26 -32.95 36.53 21.43
CA TYR A 26 -33.09 35.25 20.75
C TYR A 26 -32.23 35.17 19.48
N MET A 27 -32.17 36.24 18.69
CA MET A 27 -31.32 36.29 17.49
C MET A 27 -29.84 36.20 17.88
N GLU A 28 -29.40 36.95 18.90
CA GLU A 28 -28.02 36.91 19.40
C GLU A 28 -27.64 35.50 19.89
N GLU A 29 -28.50 34.87 20.70
CA GLU A 29 -28.30 33.49 21.15
C GLU A 29 -28.18 32.50 19.98
N LYS A 30 -28.99 32.67 18.92
CA LYS A 30 -28.93 31.81 17.73
C LYS A 30 -27.71 32.08 16.86
N ASP A 31 -27.27 33.32 16.74
CA ASP A 31 -26.05 33.66 16.02
C ASP A 31 -24.82 33.05 16.73
N ASP A 32 -24.78 33.10 18.06
CA ASP A 32 -23.75 32.46 18.87
C ASP A 32 -23.76 30.92 18.70
N GLU A 33 -24.94 30.28 18.73
CA GLU A 33 -25.07 28.84 18.46
C GLU A 33 -24.55 28.47 17.06
N ILE A 34 -24.89 29.26 16.03
CA ILE A 34 -24.44 29.05 14.66
C ILE A 34 -22.91 29.16 14.58
N LEU A 35 -22.31 30.16 15.24
CA LEU A 35 -20.85 30.32 15.27
C LEU A 35 -20.17 29.14 15.97
N GLN A 36 -20.73 28.64 17.06
CA GLN A 36 -20.21 27.46 17.75
C GLN A 36 -20.24 26.22 16.86
N HIS A 37 -21.37 25.96 16.18
CA HIS A 37 -21.49 24.84 15.25
C HIS A 37 -20.55 24.96 14.05
N ASN A 38 -20.38 26.15 13.50
CA ASN A 38 -19.43 26.38 12.39
C ASN A 38 -17.98 26.10 12.82
N ASN A 39 -17.60 26.51 14.03
CA ASN A 39 -16.27 26.23 14.57
C ASN A 39 -16.06 24.72 14.78
N GLU A 40 -17.07 24.01 15.30
CA GLU A 40 -17.01 22.56 15.44
C GLU A 40 -16.90 21.86 14.08
N LEU A 41 -17.70 22.28 13.10
CA LEU A 41 -17.66 21.76 11.74
C LEU A 41 -16.28 21.96 11.11
N ALA A 42 -15.70 23.16 11.22
CA ALA A 42 -14.36 23.43 10.71
C ALA A 42 -13.29 22.55 11.39
N ARG A 43 -13.39 22.35 12.71
CA ARG A 43 -12.49 21.47 13.46
C ARG A 43 -12.61 20.01 13.00
N LEU A 44 -13.83 19.52 12.80
CA LEU A 44 -14.09 18.16 12.32
C LEU A 44 -13.57 17.97 10.89
N GLN A 45 -13.81 18.94 10.00
CA GLN A 45 -13.33 18.93 8.63
C GLN A 45 -11.79 18.86 8.59
N MET A 46 -11.11 19.68 9.39
CA MET A 46 -9.65 19.65 9.47
C MET A 46 -9.11 18.30 9.97
N ARG A 47 -9.79 17.65 10.93
CA ARG A 47 -9.40 16.31 11.40
C ARG A 47 -9.63 15.26 10.32
N PHE A 48 -10.75 15.34 9.60
CA PHE A 48 -11.06 14.46 8.48
C PHE A 48 -10.01 14.58 7.37
N ASP A 49 -9.66 15.80 6.95
CA ASP A 49 -8.70 16.03 5.88
C ASP A 49 -7.30 15.52 6.25
N ARG A 50 -6.88 15.67 7.50
CA ARG A 50 -5.63 15.08 8.00
C ARG A 50 -5.66 13.56 7.94
N ALA A 51 -6.69 12.94 8.50
CA ALA A 51 -6.83 11.47 8.49
C ALA A 51 -6.88 10.93 7.06
N ARG A 52 -7.60 11.61 6.16
CA ARG A 52 -7.65 11.27 4.74
C ARG A 52 -6.28 11.38 4.07
N SER A 53 -5.51 12.43 4.37
CA SER A 53 -4.15 12.58 3.85
C SER A 53 -3.25 11.43 4.31
N ASP A 54 -3.35 11.05 5.59
CA ASP A 54 -2.55 9.95 6.14
C ASP A 54 -2.90 8.63 5.44
N VAL A 55 -4.19 8.36 5.23
CA VAL A 55 -4.67 7.16 4.51
C VAL A 55 -4.05 7.10 3.12
N ILE A 56 -4.08 8.17 2.34
CA ILE A 56 -3.52 8.21 0.98
C ILE A 56 -2.01 7.87 0.99
N ILE A 57 -1.26 8.39 1.97
CA ILE A 57 0.17 8.10 2.10
C ILE A 57 0.40 6.61 2.37
N TRP A 58 -0.38 6.02 3.29
CA TRP A 58 -0.25 4.61 3.62
C TRP A 58 -0.73 3.68 2.51
N GLU A 59 -1.78 4.03 1.79
CA GLU A 59 -2.23 3.30 0.59
C GLU A 59 -1.16 3.28 -0.49
N SER A 60 -0.52 4.42 -0.76
CA SER A 60 0.59 4.51 -1.71
C SER A 60 1.77 3.62 -1.30
N ARG A 61 2.15 3.68 -0.01
CA ARG A 61 3.24 2.84 0.52
C ARG A 61 2.90 1.36 0.47
N TRP A 62 1.66 1.00 0.81
CA TRP A 62 1.17 -0.37 0.75
C TRP A 62 1.19 -0.90 -0.68
N ALA A 63 0.68 -0.13 -1.65
CA ALA A 63 0.72 -0.48 -3.06
C ALA A 63 2.16 -0.69 -3.56
N HIS A 64 3.11 0.15 -3.13
CA HIS A 64 4.52 -0.01 -3.47
C HIS A 64 5.12 -1.32 -2.91
N ILE A 65 4.80 -1.67 -1.66
CA ILE A 65 5.23 -2.92 -1.03
C ILE A 65 4.65 -4.11 -1.79
N GLN A 66 3.34 -4.10 -2.09
CA GLN A 66 2.68 -5.16 -2.84
C GLN A 66 3.28 -5.35 -4.23
N ASN A 67 3.51 -4.25 -4.96
CA ASN A 67 4.14 -4.30 -6.29
C ASN A 67 5.55 -4.88 -6.23
N THR A 68 6.34 -4.51 -5.21
CA THR A 68 7.69 -5.05 -5.02
C THR A 68 7.65 -6.54 -4.67
N ALA A 69 6.74 -6.94 -3.78
CA ALA A 69 6.55 -8.34 -3.43
C ALA A 69 6.12 -9.17 -4.65
N ALA A 70 5.16 -8.68 -5.44
CA ALA A 70 4.71 -9.35 -6.66
C ALA A 70 5.85 -9.54 -7.67
N LYS A 71 6.69 -8.51 -7.89
CA LYS A 71 7.88 -8.61 -8.75
C LYS A 71 8.88 -9.64 -8.23
N LYS A 72 9.16 -9.66 -6.92
CA LYS A 72 10.07 -10.63 -6.29
C LYS A 72 9.53 -12.06 -6.39
N THR A 73 8.23 -12.26 -6.15
CA THR A 73 7.57 -13.56 -6.28
C THR A 73 7.62 -14.08 -7.71
N LEU A 74 7.35 -13.22 -8.69
CA LEU A 74 7.45 -13.57 -10.11
C LEU A 74 8.89 -13.97 -10.48
N LEU A 75 9.88 -13.16 -10.08
CA LEU A 75 11.30 -13.46 -10.34
C LEU A 75 11.71 -14.79 -9.70
N LEU A 76 11.32 -15.04 -8.45
CA LEU A 76 11.60 -16.30 -7.76
C LEU A 76 10.97 -17.48 -8.50
N GLY A 77 9.71 -17.36 -8.93
CA GLY A 77 9.04 -18.38 -9.74
C GLY A 77 9.76 -18.66 -11.06
N THR A 78 10.19 -17.61 -11.77
CA THR A 78 10.95 -17.74 -13.01
C THR A 78 12.29 -18.44 -12.80
N ILE A 79 13.03 -18.08 -11.74
CA ILE A 79 14.29 -18.74 -11.38
C ILE A 79 14.03 -20.22 -11.08
N LYS A 80 13.05 -20.54 -10.24
CA LYS A 80 12.68 -21.93 -9.92
C LYS A 80 12.36 -22.74 -11.17
N MET A 81 11.56 -22.19 -12.10
CA MET A 81 11.19 -22.87 -13.35
C MET A 81 12.39 -23.08 -14.27
N ALA A 82 13.25 -22.06 -14.44
CA ALA A 82 14.45 -22.17 -15.26
C ALA A 82 15.43 -23.21 -14.69
N THR A 83 15.65 -23.19 -13.37
CA THR A 83 16.47 -24.19 -12.67
C THR A 83 15.89 -25.59 -12.86
N LEU A 84 14.60 -25.78 -12.64
CA LEU A 84 13.96 -27.08 -12.79
C LEU A 84 14.12 -27.62 -14.22
N ASN A 85 13.92 -26.77 -15.22
CA ASN A 85 14.11 -27.14 -16.63
C ASN A 85 15.55 -27.60 -16.92
N LEU A 86 16.55 -26.86 -16.44
CA LEU A 86 17.96 -27.24 -16.60
C LEU A 86 18.28 -28.54 -15.88
N PHE A 87 17.79 -28.70 -14.65
CA PHE A 87 17.99 -29.88 -13.84
C PHE A 87 17.40 -31.13 -14.50
N GLN A 88 16.22 -31.03 -15.11
CA GLN A 88 15.61 -32.13 -15.87
C GLN A 88 16.47 -32.56 -17.06
N ILE A 89 17.11 -31.60 -17.75
CA ILE A 89 18.05 -31.90 -18.86
C ILE A 89 19.27 -32.67 -18.31
N VAL A 90 19.90 -32.18 -17.23
CA VAL A 90 21.06 -32.82 -16.59
C VAL A 90 20.70 -34.23 -16.12
N SER A 91 19.60 -34.38 -15.39
CA SER A 91 19.12 -35.67 -14.89
C SER A 91 18.91 -36.69 -16.01
N LYS A 92 18.33 -36.25 -17.14
CA LYS A 92 18.13 -37.09 -18.31
C LYS A 92 19.46 -37.55 -18.93
N GLN A 93 20.48 -36.71 -18.97
CA GLN A 93 21.80 -37.09 -19.50
C GLN A 93 22.53 -38.07 -18.58
N LEU A 94 22.43 -37.88 -17.26
CA LEU A 94 23.02 -38.77 -16.27
C LEU A 94 22.30 -40.13 -16.19
N LYS A 95 21.12 -40.27 -16.83
CA LYS A 95 20.24 -41.46 -16.74
C LYS A 95 19.88 -41.82 -15.30
N GLU A 96 19.97 -40.87 -14.39
CA GLU A 96 19.61 -41.07 -12.99
C GLU A 96 18.09 -40.91 -12.83
N THR A 97 17.47 -41.86 -12.13
CA THR A 97 16.20 -41.60 -11.44
C THR A 97 16.50 -40.71 -10.25
N THR A 98 16.43 -39.39 -10.47
CA THR A 98 16.85 -38.42 -9.47
C THR A 98 15.87 -38.38 -8.30
N THR A 99 16.38 -38.48 -7.06
CA THR A 99 15.60 -38.42 -5.81
C THR A 99 15.37 -36.99 -5.31
N VAL A 100 15.88 -36.00 -6.04
CA VAL A 100 15.77 -34.58 -5.67
C VAL A 100 14.34 -34.10 -5.89
N SER A 101 13.80 -33.44 -4.86
CA SER A 101 12.46 -32.86 -4.90
C SER A 101 12.34 -31.76 -5.95
N LEU A 102 11.16 -31.65 -6.57
CA LEU A 102 10.83 -30.60 -7.53
C LEU A 102 10.87 -29.19 -6.90
N GLU A 103 10.67 -29.10 -5.59
CA GLU A 103 10.69 -27.83 -4.85
C GLU A 103 12.07 -27.48 -4.26
N ASP A 104 13.04 -28.39 -4.32
CA ASP A 104 14.38 -28.19 -3.76
C ASP A 104 15.32 -27.54 -4.79
N THR A 105 15.07 -26.25 -5.06
CA THR A 105 15.82 -25.47 -6.05
C THR A 105 17.32 -25.43 -5.78
N HIS A 106 17.75 -25.47 -4.52
CA HIS A 106 19.17 -25.43 -4.17
C HIS A 106 19.87 -26.72 -4.60
N LYS A 107 19.34 -27.89 -4.25
CA LYS A 107 19.93 -29.16 -4.70
C LYS A 107 19.91 -29.33 -6.21
N GLN A 108 18.87 -28.83 -6.88
CA GLN A 108 18.81 -28.81 -8.34
C GLN A 108 19.97 -27.99 -8.92
N LEU A 109 20.25 -26.80 -8.36
CA LEU A 109 21.39 -25.97 -8.76
C LEU A 109 22.73 -26.65 -8.48
N ASP A 110 22.90 -27.30 -7.32
CA ASP A 110 24.13 -28.01 -6.97
C ASP A 110 24.45 -29.11 -8.00
N MET A 111 23.44 -29.89 -8.40
CA MET A 111 23.61 -30.92 -9.43
C MET A 111 23.93 -30.34 -10.81
N ILE A 112 23.26 -29.23 -11.19
CA ILE A 112 23.58 -28.54 -12.45
C ILE A 112 25.03 -28.05 -12.43
N GLN A 113 25.46 -27.44 -11.33
CA GLN A 113 26.82 -26.91 -11.18
C GLN A 113 27.86 -28.04 -11.26
N GLN A 114 27.67 -29.14 -10.52
CA GLN A 114 28.59 -30.28 -10.55
C GLN A 114 28.71 -30.85 -11.96
N PHE A 115 27.58 -31.04 -12.65
CA PHE A 115 27.57 -31.55 -14.02
C PHE A 115 28.35 -30.66 -14.99
N LEU A 116 28.20 -29.33 -14.90
CA LEU A 116 28.93 -28.38 -15.74
C LEU A 116 30.44 -28.36 -15.43
N GLN A 117 30.80 -28.52 -14.15
CA GLN A 117 32.20 -28.61 -13.74
C GLN A 117 32.84 -29.88 -14.31
N ASP A 118 32.17 -31.03 -14.18
CA ASP A 118 32.67 -32.31 -14.70
C ASP A 118 32.91 -32.25 -16.22
N LEU A 119 31.97 -31.65 -16.97
CA LEU A 119 32.14 -31.46 -18.41
C LEU A 119 33.32 -30.55 -18.77
N SER A 120 33.51 -29.48 -17.99
CA SER A 120 34.62 -28.54 -18.18
C SER A 120 35.97 -29.20 -17.92
N ASP A 121 36.06 -30.02 -16.86
CA ASP A 121 37.27 -30.75 -16.50
C ASP A 121 37.61 -31.82 -17.56
N ILE A 122 36.60 -32.57 -18.04
CA ILE A 122 36.76 -33.52 -19.15
C ILE A 122 37.29 -32.81 -20.40
N TRP A 123 36.70 -31.66 -20.75
CA TRP A 123 37.12 -30.90 -21.94
C TRP A 123 38.54 -30.37 -21.82
N ALA A 124 38.94 -29.88 -20.65
CA ALA A 124 40.30 -29.42 -20.38
C ALA A 124 41.33 -30.56 -20.55
N GLU A 125 41.01 -31.75 -20.03
CA GLU A 125 41.86 -32.94 -20.18
C GLU A 125 41.96 -33.42 -21.63
N VAL A 126 40.86 -33.42 -22.39
CA VAL A 126 40.87 -33.76 -23.82
C VAL A 126 41.80 -32.81 -24.59
N ARG A 127 41.65 -31.50 -24.38
CA ARG A 127 42.46 -30.47 -25.05
C ARG A 127 43.95 -30.59 -24.73
N LYS A 128 44.29 -30.93 -23.48
CA LYS A 128 45.68 -31.17 -23.06
C LYS A 128 46.30 -32.36 -23.78
N LYS A 129 45.54 -33.44 -23.96
CA LYS A 129 45.99 -34.65 -24.70
C LYS A 129 46.19 -34.37 -26.19
N GLU A 130 45.30 -33.61 -26.83
CA GLU A 130 45.45 -33.20 -28.23
C GLU A 130 46.74 -32.40 -28.45
N GLN A 131 47.05 -31.45 -27.56
CA GLN A 131 48.28 -30.66 -27.65
C GLN A 131 49.55 -31.48 -27.45
N GLN A 132 49.48 -32.57 -26.68
CA GLN A 132 50.60 -33.50 -26.50
C GLN A 132 50.79 -34.39 -27.73
N GLN A 133 49.72 -34.80 -28.40
CA GLN A 133 49.79 -35.59 -29.64
C GLN A 133 50.33 -34.80 -30.84
N VAL A 134 50.11 -33.49 -30.91
CA VAL A 134 50.66 -32.63 -31.99
C VAL A 134 52.16 -32.34 -31.80
N ARG A 135 52.71 -32.59 -30.60
CA ARG A 135 54.13 -32.35 -30.28
C ARG A 135 55.02 -33.60 -30.43
N VAL A 136 54.44 -34.75 -30.79
CA VAL A 136 55.13 -36.01 -31.10
C VAL A 136 55.11 -36.21 -32.60
#